data_AF-H3HC19-F1
#
_entry.id   AF-H3HC19-F1
#
_cell.length_a   1.000
_cell.length_b   1.000
_cell.length_c   1.000
_cell.angle_alpha   90.00
_cell.angle_beta   90.00
_cell.angle_gamma   90.00
#
_symmetry.space_group_name_H-M   'P 1'
#
loop_
_entity.id
_entity.type
_entity.pdbx_description
1 polymer ?
#
loop_
_entity_poly.entity_id
_entity_poly.type
_entity_poly.pdbx_seq_one_letter_code
_entity_poly.pdbx_strand_id
1 'polypeptide(L)'
;MRQNLIVILLLAWMRMASGLRVALLTDVEGNWEYVRNVVRQSACLKLNVKAGKEQLELRDGCMLVFGGDAGDKGEHTLKCYEQLVDLKKRHPDRVVLLVGNRDVNKMRLTSELHDAEMDLHSMAKEILEGPTWVSKDKRTTLKKFLADQQEGEDGGDVDEALQAANTKVNRLKWMLEHTMGAQGDFERRRAELSSRQEVDGKNEVSEEDVVKSYVNSVEDGGVLREFLLHGSLAFITHQTLFVHGGIINGDSEADLSALGRVPDEPSKRFESVSEWVDKLNTWYRGQVQEWIERPTWSIDHASRGGNNLLKYVLPDYAGSVVMGRHLLSSGMPTPLPEEAASLLSESGIRRVIIGHTPHGNCPTVIKQPQQQLDTCAADRSSDAVVFEGVIMCDTSYSDARAPDNRGSAASELTVEPSGHVRVKGILEDGRQIKYDPDEDLWVGRWLQDGTMVKARIANEATNDDEVSYLVFRVENGYSYTYHDRTAAQLREIGLKD
;
A
#
# COMPACT_ATOMS: atom_id res chain seq x y z
N MET A 1 -31.84 10.90 27.22
CA MET A 1 -31.79 11.68 25.95
C MET A 1 -30.43 11.63 25.25
N ARG A 2 -29.28 11.83 25.93
CA ARG A 2 -27.95 11.80 25.28
C ARG A 2 -27.54 10.44 24.68
N GLN A 3 -27.83 9.32 25.35
CA GLN A 3 -27.54 7.98 24.81
C GLN A 3 -28.37 7.63 23.56
N ASN A 4 -29.65 8.01 23.54
CA ASN A 4 -30.52 7.79 22.38
C ASN A 4 -30.11 8.62 21.16
N LEU A 5 -29.56 9.83 21.37
CA LEU A 5 -29.06 10.68 20.28
C LEU A 5 -27.80 10.09 19.63
N ILE A 6 -26.89 9.52 20.44
CA ILE A 6 -25.67 8.85 19.96
C ILE A 6 -26.01 7.59 19.16
N VAL A 7 -26.97 6.78 19.63
CA VAL A 7 -27.42 5.57 18.93
C VAL A 7 -28.12 5.92 17.61
N ILE A 8 -28.93 6.98 17.56
CA ILE A 8 -29.59 7.44 16.32
C ILE A 8 -28.58 7.99 15.31
N LEU A 9 -27.55 8.73 15.76
CA LEU A 9 -26.46 9.22 14.90
C LEU A 9 -25.61 8.07 14.35
N LEU A 10 -25.27 7.07 15.16
CA LEU A 10 -24.57 5.85 14.73
C LEU A 10 -25.38 5.04 13.72
N LEU A 11 -26.68 4.86 13.93
CA LEU A 11 -27.57 4.14 13.02
C LEU A 11 -27.80 4.90 11.70
N ALA A 12 -27.89 6.23 11.73
CA ALA A 12 -27.96 7.05 10.52
C ALA A 12 -26.64 7.03 9.73
N TRP A 13 -25.50 7.04 10.42
CA TRP A 13 -24.17 6.94 9.82
C TRP A 13 -23.90 5.57 9.18
N MET A 14 -24.23 4.46 9.87
CA MET A 14 -24.17 3.11 9.29
C MET A 14 -25.07 2.98 8.05
N ARG A 15 -26.25 3.61 8.05
CA ARG A 15 -27.15 3.67 6.88
C ARG A 15 -26.64 4.55 5.73
N MET A 16 -25.86 5.60 6.01
CA MET A 16 -25.26 6.42 4.95
C MET A 16 -24.04 5.73 4.32
N ALA A 17 -23.19 5.10 5.13
CA ALA A 17 -22.03 4.35 4.64
C ALA A 17 -22.44 3.13 3.80
N SER A 18 -23.54 2.44 4.15
CA SER A 18 -24.04 1.28 3.41
C SER A 18 -24.52 1.60 1.99
N GLY A 19 -24.76 2.86 1.65
CA GLY A 19 -25.21 3.30 0.33
C GLY A 19 -24.12 3.87 -0.58
N LEU A 20 -22.87 3.96 -0.12
CA LEU A 20 -21.78 4.55 -0.88
C LEU A 20 -21.11 3.52 -1.80
N ARG A 21 -20.66 3.96 -2.97
CA ARG A 21 -19.72 3.20 -3.80
C ARG A 21 -18.31 3.49 -3.33
N VAL A 22 -17.53 2.46 -3.02
CA VAL A 22 -16.13 2.61 -2.62
C VAL A 22 -15.24 2.51 -3.84
N ALA A 23 -14.36 3.48 -4.06
CA ALA A 23 -13.22 3.34 -4.97
C ALA A 23 -11.94 3.07 -4.19
N LEU A 24 -11.08 2.24 -4.77
CA LEU A 24 -9.73 2.02 -4.29
C LEU A 24 -8.73 2.84 -5.13
N LEU A 25 -7.80 3.50 -4.45
CA LEU A 25 -6.56 4.01 -5.03
C LEU A 25 -5.43 3.56 -4.11
N THR A 26 -4.36 2.96 -4.62
CA THR A 26 -3.28 2.44 -3.77
C THR A 26 -1.94 2.61 -4.45
N ASP A 27 -0.87 2.60 -3.65
CA ASP A 27 0.52 2.57 -4.11
C ASP A 27 0.73 3.61 -5.20
N VAL A 28 0.38 4.87 -4.92
CA VAL A 28 0.57 5.98 -5.87
C VAL A 28 2.06 6.31 -5.98
N GLU A 29 2.80 6.10 -4.90
CA GLU A 29 4.25 6.24 -4.81
C GLU A 29 4.78 7.57 -5.38
N GLY A 30 4.04 8.67 -5.22
CA GLY A 30 4.40 10.00 -5.75
C GLY A 30 4.13 10.20 -7.25
N ASN A 31 3.52 9.23 -7.94
CA ASN A 31 3.24 9.30 -9.37
C ASN A 31 1.85 9.93 -9.63
N TRP A 32 1.85 11.25 -9.86
CA TRP A 32 0.60 11.96 -10.13
C TRP A 32 0.01 11.68 -11.53
N GLU A 33 0.82 11.27 -12.51
CA GLU A 33 0.28 10.86 -13.82
C GLU A 33 -0.50 9.54 -13.69
N TYR A 34 -0.05 8.61 -12.85
CA TYR A 34 -0.83 7.42 -12.50
C TYR A 34 -2.18 7.80 -11.85
N VAL A 35 -2.19 8.78 -10.94
CA VAL A 35 -3.45 9.32 -10.39
C VAL A 35 -4.34 9.88 -11.49
N ARG A 36 -3.79 10.65 -12.45
CA ARG A 36 -4.57 11.14 -13.61
C ARG A 36 -5.13 9.99 -14.45
N ASN A 37 -4.34 8.95 -14.72
CA ASN A 37 -4.77 7.78 -15.49
C ASN A 37 -5.93 7.05 -14.82
N VAL A 38 -5.85 6.81 -13.49
CA VAL A 38 -6.94 6.21 -12.73
C VAL A 38 -8.17 7.12 -12.73
N VAL A 39 -8.00 8.43 -12.50
CA VAL A 39 -9.12 9.38 -12.41
C VAL A 39 -9.83 9.59 -13.75
N ARG A 40 -9.11 9.55 -14.89
CA ARG A 40 -9.69 9.69 -16.25
C ARG A 40 -10.83 8.70 -16.50
N GLN A 41 -10.72 7.50 -15.95
CA GLN A 41 -11.72 6.44 -16.08
C GLN A 41 -12.59 6.28 -14.82
N SER A 42 -12.36 7.04 -13.76
CA SER A 42 -12.97 6.79 -12.45
C SER A 42 -14.45 7.17 -12.39
N ALA A 43 -15.26 6.27 -11.83
CA ALA A 43 -16.66 6.51 -11.50
C ALA A 43 -16.83 7.29 -10.17
N CYS A 44 -15.81 7.32 -9.32
CA CYS A 44 -15.87 7.90 -7.96
C CYS A 44 -15.00 9.15 -7.80
N LEU A 45 -13.89 9.25 -8.52
CA LEU A 45 -12.93 10.33 -8.42
C LEU A 45 -13.05 11.26 -9.63
N LYS A 46 -12.62 12.52 -9.44
CA LYS A 46 -12.45 13.50 -10.51
C LYS A 46 -11.32 14.45 -10.14
N LEU A 47 -10.65 15.00 -11.15
CA LEU A 47 -9.71 16.11 -10.97
C LEU A 47 -10.41 17.40 -11.40
N ASN A 48 -10.45 18.37 -10.51
CA ASN A 48 -10.86 19.73 -10.83
C ASN A 48 -9.61 20.60 -10.97
N VAL A 49 -9.62 21.58 -11.87
CA VAL A 49 -8.55 22.58 -11.96
C VAL A 49 -9.03 23.88 -11.33
N LYS A 50 -8.37 24.32 -10.25
CA LYS A 50 -8.63 25.59 -9.57
C LYS A 50 -7.35 26.42 -9.54
N ALA A 51 -7.41 27.63 -10.07
CA ALA A 51 -6.26 28.54 -10.18
C ALA A 51 -5.01 27.87 -10.80
N GLY A 52 -5.21 27.07 -11.87
CA GLY A 52 -4.14 26.35 -12.55
C GLY A 52 -3.59 25.12 -11.82
N LYS A 53 -4.10 24.79 -10.63
CA LYS A 53 -3.69 23.62 -9.84
C LYS A 53 -4.79 22.55 -9.87
N GLU A 54 -4.37 21.31 -10.10
CA GLU A 54 -5.28 20.16 -9.99
C GLU A 54 -5.61 19.88 -8.53
N GLN A 55 -6.89 19.65 -8.25
CA GLN A 55 -7.42 19.23 -6.97
C GLN A 55 -8.18 17.91 -7.15
N LEU A 56 -7.82 16.90 -6.35
CA LEU A 56 -8.54 15.64 -6.27
C LEU A 56 -9.87 15.84 -5.55
N GLU A 57 -10.95 15.40 -6.17
CA GLU A 57 -12.29 15.47 -5.62
C GLU A 57 -13.00 14.11 -5.66
N LEU A 58 -13.83 13.87 -4.65
CA LEU A 58 -14.68 12.70 -4.53
C LEU A 58 -16.09 13.07 -5.02
N ARG A 59 -16.65 12.29 -5.93
CA ARG A 59 -18.02 12.47 -6.44
C ARG A 59 -19.04 12.13 -5.36
N ASP A 60 -20.25 12.67 -5.44
CA ASP A 60 -21.33 12.34 -4.50
C ASP A 60 -21.68 10.85 -4.52
N GLY A 61 -22.15 10.33 -3.39
CA GLY A 61 -22.46 8.91 -3.25
C GLY A 61 -21.24 7.97 -3.28
N CYS A 62 -20.02 8.50 -3.23
CA CYS A 62 -18.79 7.70 -3.30
C CYS A 62 -17.96 7.78 -1.99
N MET A 63 -17.12 6.79 -1.76
CA MET A 63 -16.10 6.73 -0.72
C MET A 63 -14.75 6.42 -1.39
N LEU A 64 -13.65 6.93 -0.83
CA LEU A 64 -12.30 6.53 -1.19
C LEU A 64 -11.69 5.70 -0.06
N VAL A 65 -11.15 4.54 -0.39
CA VAL A 65 -10.12 3.88 0.42
C VAL A 65 -8.79 4.08 -0.31
N PHE A 66 -7.88 4.83 0.31
CA PHE A 66 -6.50 4.89 -0.13
C PHE A 66 -5.73 3.75 0.52
N GLY A 67 -5.09 2.88 -0.27
CA GLY A 67 -4.50 1.62 0.20
C GLY A 67 -3.10 1.74 0.82
N GLY A 68 -2.50 2.92 0.87
CA GLY A 68 -1.16 3.17 1.40
C GLY A 68 -0.12 3.46 0.32
N ASP A 69 1.09 3.80 0.76
CA ASP A 69 2.26 4.11 -0.07
C ASP A 69 2.01 5.29 -1.04
N ALA A 70 1.84 6.49 -0.47
CA ALA A 70 1.54 7.70 -1.24
C ALA A 70 2.75 8.35 -1.93
N GLY A 71 3.98 8.04 -1.49
CA GLY A 71 5.21 8.72 -1.93
C GLY A 71 6.39 7.80 -2.27
N ASP A 72 7.53 8.41 -2.54
CA ASP A 72 8.90 7.83 -2.68
C ASP A 72 9.43 7.60 -4.09
N LYS A 73 8.62 7.34 -5.13
CA LYS A 73 9.15 6.97 -6.46
C LYS A 73 8.91 8.00 -7.56
N GLY A 74 7.79 8.70 -7.54
CA GLY A 74 7.42 9.71 -8.52
C GLY A 74 7.81 11.13 -8.10
N GLU A 75 7.59 12.07 -9.01
CA GLU A 75 8.04 13.48 -8.91
C GLU A 75 7.10 14.36 -8.06
N HIS A 76 6.05 13.79 -7.49
CA HIS A 76 4.95 14.54 -6.87
C HIS A 76 4.58 14.00 -5.49
N THR A 77 5.57 13.55 -4.72
CA THR A 77 5.37 12.99 -3.37
C THR A 77 4.58 13.95 -2.48
N LEU A 78 5.00 15.21 -2.33
CA LEU A 78 4.28 16.17 -1.48
C LEU A 78 2.85 16.38 -1.98
N LYS A 79 2.66 16.50 -3.31
CA LYS A 79 1.33 16.71 -3.90
C LYS A 79 0.39 15.55 -3.57
N CYS A 80 0.88 14.31 -3.66
CA CYS A 80 0.07 13.13 -3.34
C CYS A 80 -0.42 13.16 -1.89
N TYR A 81 0.47 13.38 -0.93
CA TYR A 81 0.09 13.49 0.49
C TYR A 81 -0.85 14.67 0.75
N GLU A 82 -0.55 15.85 0.21
CA GLU A 82 -1.38 17.06 0.37
C GLU A 82 -2.81 16.84 -0.13
N GLN A 83 -2.96 16.22 -1.30
CA GLN A 83 -4.26 15.98 -1.92
C GLN A 83 -5.07 14.91 -1.17
N LEU A 84 -4.42 13.86 -0.64
CA LEU A 84 -5.08 12.84 0.17
C LEU A 84 -5.51 13.40 1.54
N VAL A 85 -4.65 14.17 2.21
CA VAL A 85 -4.97 14.82 3.50
C VAL A 85 -6.08 15.87 3.33
N ASP A 86 -6.01 16.72 2.30
CA ASP A 86 -7.07 17.69 1.99
C ASP A 86 -8.42 16.99 1.72
N LEU A 87 -8.40 15.92 0.92
CA LEU A 87 -9.61 15.15 0.63
C LEU A 87 -10.20 14.51 1.90
N LYS A 88 -9.35 13.96 2.77
CA LYS A 88 -9.75 13.41 4.08
C LYS A 88 -10.37 14.49 4.98
N LYS A 89 -9.77 15.68 5.05
CA LYS A 89 -10.29 16.79 5.87
C LYS A 89 -11.63 17.30 5.34
N ARG A 90 -11.82 17.36 4.02
CA ARG A 90 -13.10 17.76 3.39
C ARG A 90 -14.18 16.69 3.49
N HIS A 91 -13.79 15.41 3.57
CA HIS A 91 -14.72 14.27 3.58
C HIS A 91 -14.31 13.24 4.65
N PRO A 92 -14.37 13.57 5.94
CA PRO A 92 -13.80 12.76 7.02
C PRO A 92 -14.41 11.36 7.10
N ASP A 93 -15.70 11.21 6.79
CA ASP A 93 -16.42 9.93 6.85
C ASP A 93 -16.41 9.15 5.53
N ARG A 94 -15.88 9.73 4.46
CA ARG A 94 -15.92 9.14 3.10
C ARG A 94 -14.54 8.92 2.51
N VAL A 95 -13.48 9.19 3.27
CA VAL A 95 -12.10 8.96 2.86
C VAL A 95 -11.41 8.21 3.98
N VAL A 96 -10.86 7.06 3.66
CA VAL A 96 -10.04 6.24 4.55
C VAL A 96 -8.64 6.24 4.00
N LEU A 97 -7.66 6.52 4.86
CA LEU A 97 -6.24 6.48 4.52
C LEU A 97 -5.64 5.27 5.22
N LEU A 98 -5.43 4.19 4.48
CA LEU A 98 -4.56 3.13 4.97
C LEU A 98 -3.11 3.59 4.85
N VAL A 99 -2.27 3.10 5.76
CA VAL A 99 -0.84 3.38 5.73
C VAL A 99 -0.05 2.18 5.26
N GLY A 100 0.88 2.45 4.35
CA GLY A 100 1.86 1.49 3.89
C GLY A 100 3.21 1.66 4.60
N ASN A 101 4.16 0.80 4.26
CA ASN A 101 5.49 0.84 4.86
C ASN A 101 6.26 2.10 4.46
N ARG A 102 6.05 2.63 3.24
CA ARG A 102 6.72 3.86 2.78
C ARG A 102 6.26 5.07 3.57
N ASP A 103 4.98 5.11 3.93
CA ASP A 103 4.39 6.19 4.72
C ASP A 103 4.94 6.18 6.15
N VAL A 104 4.88 5.01 6.82
CA VAL A 104 5.31 4.83 8.23
C VAL A 104 6.81 5.03 8.40
N ASN A 105 7.62 4.58 7.43
CA ASN A 105 9.07 4.73 7.50
C ASN A 105 9.53 6.18 7.69
N LYS A 106 8.74 7.18 7.27
CA LYS A 106 9.08 8.60 7.43
C LYS A 106 9.11 9.04 8.89
N MET A 107 8.47 8.32 9.81
CA MET A 107 8.59 8.58 11.26
C MET A 107 10.05 8.52 11.74
N ARG A 108 10.92 7.73 11.07
CA ARG A 108 12.34 7.63 11.41
C ARG A 108 13.07 8.97 11.33
N LEU A 109 12.63 9.88 10.45
CA LEU A 109 13.27 11.18 10.21
C LEU A 109 13.37 12.04 11.47
N THR A 110 12.41 11.96 12.40
CA THR A 110 12.45 12.78 13.63
C THR A 110 13.56 12.36 14.58
N SER A 111 13.88 11.07 14.60
CA SER A 111 14.91 10.51 15.48
C SER A 111 16.27 10.46 14.79
N GLU A 112 16.36 9.98 13.55
CA GLU A 112 17.63 9.67 12.88
C GLU A 112 18.32 10.88 12.23
N LEU A 113 17.61 12.01 12.10
CA LEU A 113 18.15 13.32 11.70
C LEU A 113 18.22 14.33 12.86
N HIS A 114 17.93 13.90 14.08
CA HIS A 114 18.07 14.74 15.26
C HIS A 114 19.56 15.00 15.55
N ASP A 115 19.89 16.20 16.04
CA ASP A 115 21.30 16.60 16.24
C ASP A 115 22.06 15.66 17.19
N ALA A 116 21.36 15.10 18.19
CA ALA A 116 21.93 14.12 19.11
C ALA A 116 22.35 12.79 18.45
N GLU A 117 21.88 12.50 17.23
CA GLU A 117 22.18 11.26 16.49
C GLU A 117 23.16 11.48 15.31
N MET A 118 23.78 12.66 15.26
CA MET A 118 24.72 13.02 14.20
C MET A 118 26.19 12.68 14.52
N ASP A 119 26.49 12.25 15.74
CA ASP A 119 27.83 11.81 16.13
C ASP A 119 28.01 10.29 15.89
N LEU A 120 29.01 9.91 15.07
CA LEU A 120 29.31 8.53 14.72
C LEU A 120 29.73 7.64 15.90
N HIS A 121 30.14 8.25 17.02
CA HIS A 121 30.61 7.53 18.21
C HIS A 121 29.50 7.27 19.21
N SER A 122 28.44 8.09 19.20
CA SER A 122 27.40 8.06 20.24
C SER A 122 25.99 7.75 19.70
N MET A 123 25.75 7.81 18.39
CA MET A 123 24.41 7.55 17.84
C MET A 123 23.91 6.11 18.09
N ALA A 124 22.59 5.93 17.93
CA ALA A 124 21.93 4.65 17.99
C ALA A 124 22.54 3.64 17.01
N LYS A 125 22.84 2.45 17.53
CA LYS A 125 23.50 1.35 16.80
C LYS A 125 22.73 0.91 15.54
N GLU A 126 21.40 1.00 15.59
CA GLU A 126 20.51 0.69 14.46
C GLU A 126 20.80 1.55 13.23
N ILE A 127 21.14 2.83 13.42
CA ILE A 127 21.50 3.75 12.34
C ILE A 127 22.84 3.32 11.73
N LEU A 128 23.82 2.99 12.59
CA LEU A 128 25.17 2.65 12.16
C LEU A 128 25.22 1.31 11.41
N GLU A 129 24.53 0.28 11.92
CA GLU A 129 24.55 -1.07 11.37
C GLU A 129 23.69 -1.21 10.09
N GLY A 130 22.82 -0.22 9.83
CA GLY A 130 21.95 -0.20 8.66
C GLY A 130 20.82 -1.25 8.72
N PRO A 131 20.10 -1.46 7.61
CA PRO A 131 18.86 -2.24 7.59
C PRO A 131 19.11 -3.72 7.89
N THR A 132 18.77 -4.18 9.09
CA THR A 132 19.08 -5.54 9.57
C THR A 132 18.47 -6.65 8.72
N TRP A 133 17.36 -6.35 8.06
CA TRP A 133 16.62 -7.23 7.14
C TRP A 133 17.29 -7.43 5.78
N VAL A 134 18.33 -6.65 5.45
CA VAL A 134 19.13 -6.84 4.22
C VAL A 134 20.36 -7.68 4.55
N SER A 135 20.67 -8.68 3.71
CA SER A 135 21.84 -9.54 3.90
C SER A 135 23.14 -8.71 3.96
N LYS A 136 24.09 -9.13 4.80
CA LYS A 136 25.31 -8.36 5.09
C LYS A 136 26.15 -8.04 3.85
N ASP A 137 26.15 -8.93 2.87
CA ASP A 137 26.84 -8.80 1.58
C ASP A 137 26.22 -7.75 0.64
N LYS A 138 24.93 -7.45 0.80
CA LYS A 138 24.19 -6.47 -0.03
C LYS A 138 23.94 -5.14 0.68
N ARG A 139 24.19 -5.07 1.99
CA ARG A 139 23.91 -3.90 2.82
C ARG A 139 24.98 -2.82 2.65
N THR A 140 24.55 -1.59 2.40
CA THR A 140 25.39 -0.39 2.53
C THR A 140 25.18 0.23 3.90
N THR A 141 26.19 0.12 4.78
CA THR A 141 26.18 0.81 6.08
C THR A 141 26.41 2.31 5.91
N LEU A 142 26.04 3.13 6.90
CA LEU A 142 26.28 4.56 6.86
C LEU A 142 27.77 4.88 6.67
N LYS A 143 28.67 4.22 7.44
CA LYS A 143 30.12 4.43 7.30
C LYS A 143 30.63 4.12 5.89
N LYS A 144 30.15 3.04 5.27
CA LYS A 144 30.51 2.71 3.89
C LYS A 144 30.07 3.80 2.92
N PHE A 145 28.80 4.22 3.01
CA PHE A 145 28.28 5.30 2.18
C PHE A 145 29.07 6.60 2.33
N LEU A 146 29.39 6.99 3.57
CA LEU A 146 30.16 8.21 3.85
C LEU A 146 31.59 8.13 3.29
N ALA A 147 32.24 6.96 3.36
CA ALA A 147 33.55 6.76 2.76
C ALA A 147 33.50 6.94 1.23
N ASP A 148 32.46 6.40 0.58
CA ASP A 148 32.27 6.54 -0.87
C ASP A 148 32.04 8.01 -1.29
N GLN A 149 31.51 8.86 -0.39
CA GLN A 149 31.37 10.31 -0.62
C GLN A 149 32.68 11.11 -0.44
N GLN A 150 33.76 10.47 -0.01
CA GLN A 150 35.05 11.10 0.30
C GLN A 150 36.18 10.69 -0.68
N GLU A 151 35.90 9.88 -1.72
CA GLU A 151 36.90 9.49 -2.72
C GLU A 151 37.51 10.72 -3.42
N GLY A 152 38.67 11.17 -2.94
CA GLY A 152 39.39 12.34 -3.43
C GLY A 152 40.26 13.08 -2.40
N GLU A 153 40.07 12.87 -1.09
CA GLU A 153 40.86 13.52 -0.03
C GLU A 153 41.93 12.57 0.56
N ASP A 154 43.12 12.55 -0.03
CA ASP A 154 44.25 11.77 0.47
C ASP A 154 44.96 12.49 1.64
N GLY A 155 44.97 11.87 2.82
CA GLY A 155 45.99 12.12 3.87
C GLY A 155 45.52 12.52 5.28
N GLY A 156 44.22 12.52 5.58
CA GLY A 156 43.67 12.85 6.91
C GLY A 156 43.37 11.65 7.82
N ASP A 157 42.97 11.91 9.08
CA ASP A 157 42.38 10.89 9.95
C ASP A 157 41.03 10.45 9.37
N VAL A 158 40.91 9.16 9.04
CA VAL A 158 39.72 8.57 8.42
C VAL A 158 38.47 8.78 9.27
N ASP A 159 38.61 8.78 10.60
CA ASP A 159 37.46 8.90 11.51
C ASP A 159 36.95 10.35 11.56
N GLU A 160 37.85 11.34 11.59
CA GLU A 160 37.51 12.76 11.49
C GLU A 160 36.89 13.09 10.13
N ALA A 161 37.43 12.55 9.04
CA ALA A 161 36.89 12.74 7.69
C ALA A 161 35.47 12.15 7.56
N LEU A 162 35.24 10.94 8.07
CA LEU A 162 33.90 10.34 8.10
C LEU A 162 32.92 11.15 8.95
N GLN A 163 33.36 11.65 10.11
CA GLN A 163 32.52 12.48 10.97
C GLN A 163 32.18 13.82 10.30
N ALA A 164 33.12 14.44 9.58
CA ALA A 164 32.87 15.65 8.80
C ALA A 164 31.90 15.40 7.64
N ALA A 165 32.00 14.24 6.97
CA ALA A 165 31.10 13.85 5.89
C ALA A 165 29.67 13.53 6.36
N ASN A 166 29.47 13.23 7.65
CA ASN A 166 28.17 12.86 8.24
C ASN A 166 27.26 14.08 8.46
N THR A 167 26.94 14.79 7.38
CA THR A 167 25.96 15.88 7.36
C THR A 167 24.53 15.34 7.30
N LYS A 168 23.53 16.16 7.67
CA LYS A 168 22.11 15.77 7.50
C LYS A 168 21.72 15.49 6.04
N VAL A 169 22.39 16.16 5.09
CA VAL A 169 22.22 15.91 3.66
C VAL A 169 22.64 14.48 3.31
N ASN A 170 23.88 14.11 3.66
CA ASN A 170 24.40 12.77 3.39
C ASN A 170 23.63 11.69 4.15
N ARG A 171 23.25 11.96 5.40
CA ARG A 171 22.40 11.08 6.20
C ARG A 171 21.05 10.83 5.51
N LEU A 172 20.37 11.88 5.06
CA LEU A 172 19.08 11.75 4.39
C LEU A 172 19.20 11.01 3.06
N LYS A 173 20.21 11.33 2.23
CA LYS A 173 20.48 10.59 0.96
C LYS A 173 20.64 9.10 1.23
N TRP A 174 21.48 8.74 2.21
CA TRP A 174 21.68 7.35 2.61
C TRP A 174 20.39 6.69 3.12
N MET A 175 19.64 7.37 3.99
CA MET A 175 18.38 6.85 4.54
C MET A 175 17.38 6.51 3.43
N LEU A 176 17.16 7.44 2.50
CA LEU A 176 16.22 7.30 1.39
C LEU A 176 16.62 6.13 0.47
N GLU A 177 17.89 6.08 0.06
CA GLU A 177 18.37 5.08 -0.89
C GLU A 177 18.49 3.68 -0.28
N HIS A 178 19.11 3.56 0.89
CA HIS A 178 19.55 2.27 1.41
C HIS A 178 18.65 1.69 2.50
N THR A 179 17.80 2.50 3.14
CA THR A 179 17.01 2.03 4.30
C THR A 179 15.51 2.24 4.17
N MET A 180 15.05 3.09 3.25
CA MET A 180 13.63 3.36 3.02
C MET A 180 13.13 2.88 1.65
N GLY A 181 14.03 2.41 0.78
CA GLY A 181 13.66 1.95 -0.57
C GLY A 181 13.14 3.07 -1.48
N ALA A 182 13.62 4.30 -1.28
CA ALA A 182 13.22 5.53 -1.94
C ALA A 182 14.39 6.11 -2.79
N GLN A 183 15.04 5.25 -3.58
CA GLN A 183 16.20 5.63 -4.38
C GLN A 183 15.88 6.80 -5.33
N GLY A 184 16.70 7.85 -5.31
CA GLY A 184 16.52 9.07 -6.10
C GLY A 184 15.48 10.05 -5.57
N ASP A 185 14.81 9.77 -4.45
CA ASP A 185 13.72 10.62 -3.92
C ASP A 185 14.22 12.00 -3.45
N PHE A 186 15.50 12.10 -3.06
CA PHE A 186 16.12 13.38 -2.70
C PHE A 186 16.07 14.37 -3.88
N GLU A 187 16.48 13.94 -5.08
CA GLU A 187 16.49 14.80 -6.26
C GLU A 187 15.08 15.02 -6.84
N ARG A 188 14.20 14.02 -6.75
CA ARG A 188 12.78 14.22 -7.08
C ARG A 188 12.12 15.24 -6.16
N ARG A 189 12.43 15.21 -4.85
CA ARG A 189 11.97 16.24 -3.91
C ARG A 189 12.50 17.61 -4.29
N ARG A 190 13.79 17.72 -4.68
CA ARG A 190 14.38 18.98 -5.17
C ARG A 190 13.60 19.51 -6.36
N ALA A 191 13.36 18.68 -7.38
CA ALA A 191 12.60 19.05 -8.57
C ALA A 191 11.17 19.47 -8.23
N GLU A 192 10.49 18.75 -7.32
CA GLU A 192 9.15 19.10 -6.86
C GLU A 192 9.15 20.48 -6.18
N LEU A 193 10.11 20.76 -5.28
CA LEU A 193 10.25 22.05 -4.62
C LEU A 193 10.53 23.18 -5.63
N SER A 194 11.40 22.96 -6.60
CA SER A 194 11.70 23.95 -7.66
C SER A 194 10.43 24.31 -8.44
N SER A 195 9.64 23.30 -8.87
CA SER A 195 8.39 23.52 -9.60
C SER A 195 7.33 24.28 -8.79
N ARG A 196 7.40 24.19 -7.44
CA ARG A 196 6.52 24.91 -6.53
C ARG A 196 6.99 26.36 -6.29
N GLN A 197 8.30 26.58 -6.27
CA GLN A 197 8.94 27.88 -6.01
C GLN A 197 9.02 28.79 -7.24
N GLU A 198 8.75 28.32 -8.46
CA GLU A 198 8.53 29.21 -9.63
C GLU A 198 7.39 30.23 -9.39
N VAL A 199 6.60 30.04 -8.33
CA VAL A 199 5.60 31.01 -7.83
C VAL A 199 6.21 32.10 -6.91
N ASP A 200 7.38 31.87 -6.29
CA ASP A 200 7.99 32.69 -5.22
C ASP A 200 9.40 33.26 -5.54
N GLY A 201 9.97 33.01 -6.73
CA GLY A 201 11.10 33.79 -7.27
C GLY A 201 12.51 33.51 -6.70
N LYS A 202 12.76 32.33 -6.12
CA LYS A 202 14.13 31.86 -5.82
C LYS A 202 14.70 31.04 -6.99
N ASN A 203 15.97 31.24 -7.31
CA ASN A 203 16.59 30.69 -8.52
C ASN A 203 17.25 29.29 -8.39
N GLU A 204 17.31 28.68 -7.21
CA GLU A 204 17.77 27.29 -7.07
C GLU A 204 17.40 26.71 -5.69
N VAL A 205 16.98 25.44 -5.63
CA VAL A 205 16.69 24.73 -4.38
C VAL A 205 17.98 24.07 -3.87
N SER A 206 18.46 24.50 -2.70
CA SER A 206 19.68 23.94 -2.09
C SER A 206 19.43 22.55 -1.49
N GLU A 207 20.51 21.84 -1.15
CA GLU A 207 20.41 20.54 -0.47
C GLU A 207 19.77 20.67 0.92
N GLU A 208 20.06 21.77 1.62
CA GLU A 208 19.47 22.11 2.91
C GLU A 208 17.97 22.42 2.79
N ASP A 209 17.53 23.05 1.70
CA ASP A 209 16.10 23.25 1.44
C ASP A 209 15.37 21.91 1.30
N VAL A 210 15.99 20.91 0.64
CA VAL A 210 15.45 19.55 0.53
C VAL A 210 15.36 18.89 1.90
N VAL A 211 16.45 18.89 2.68
CA VAL A 211 16.47 18.33 4.05
C VAL A 211 15.39 18.98 4.91
N LYS A 212 15.31 20.31 4.90
CA LYS A 212 14.31 21.08 5.62
C LYS A 212 12.89 20.69 5.22
N SER A 213 12.64 20.48 3.93
CA SER A 213 11.33 20.01 3.45
C SER A 213 10.94 18.64 4.04
N TYR A 214 11.87 17.69 4.15
CA TYR A 214 11.58 16.39 4.78
C TYR A 214 11.32 16.52 6.28
N VAL A 215 12.15 17.30 6.99
CA VAL A 215 11.98 17.55 8.43
C VAL A 215 10.64 18.23 8.69
N ASN A 216 10.33 19.31 7.98
CA ASN A 216 9.05 20.02 8.08
C ASN A 216 7.84 19.12 7.76
N SER A 217 8.01 18.10 6.91
CA SER A 217 6.91 17.20 6.56
C SER A 217 6.48 16.30 7.72
N VAL A 218 7.37 16.02 8.68
CA VAL A 218 7.12 15.16 9.85
C VAL A 218 6.98 15.93 11.16
N GLU A 219 7.28 17.23 11.17
CA GLU A 219 7.03 18.14 12.28
C GLU A 219 5.53 18.47 12.45
N ASP A 220 5.20 19.22 13.50
CA ASP A 220 3.81 19.66 13.74
C ASP A 220 3.26 20.50 12.58
N GLY A 221 2.06 20.15 12.12
CA GLY A 221 1.48 20.70 10.89
C GLY A 221 2.10 20.19 9.57
N GLY A 222 3.10 19.32 9.62
CA GLY A 222 3.72 18.69 8.47
C GLY A 222 2.81 17.68 7.76
N VAL A 223 2.83 17.65 6.43
CA VAL A 223 1.86 16.86 5.65
C VAL A 223 1.96 15.34 5.87
N LEU A 224 3.18 14.80 6.07
CA LEU A 224 3.37 13.37 6.36
C LEU A 224 2.84 13.03 7.76
N ARG A 225 3.09 13.90 8.74
CA ARG A 225 2.52 13.76 10.08
C ARG A 225 1.00 13.80 10.05
N GLU A 226 0.41 14.74 9.31
CA GLU A 226 -1.04 14.84 9.13
C GLU A 226 -1.64 13.60 8.45
N PHE A 227 -0.95 13.03 7.46
CA PHE A 227 -1.36 11.77 6.83
C PHE A 227 -1.38 10.62 7.84
N LEU A 228 -0.32 10.46 8.64
CA LEU A 228 -0.22 9.42 9.67
C LEU A 228 -1.26 9.61 10.78
N LEU A 229 -1.55 10.84 11.20
CA LEU A 229 -2.60 11.14 12.17
C LEU A 229 -4.00 10.71 11.71
N HIS A 230 -4.25 10.75 10.40
CA HIS A 230 -5.49 10.29 9.79
C HIS A 230 -5.47 8.83 9.32
N GLY A 231 -4.33 8.16 9.50
CA GLY A 231 -4.06 6.82 9.02
C GLY A 231 -4.82 5.72 9.76
N SER A 232 -4.85 4.53 9.16
CA SER A 232 -5.34 3.28 9.75
C SER A 232 -4.60 2.10 9.13
N LEU A 233 -4.56 0.96 9.81
CA LEU A 233 -3.93 -0.26 9.30
C LEU A 233 -4.91 -1.17 8.56
N ALA A 234 -6.19 -1.10 8.92
CA ALA A 234 -7.24 -1.91 8.32
C ALA A 234 -8.58 -1.17 8.30
N PHE A 235 -9.46 -1.52 7.37
CA PHE A 235 -10.81 -0.97 7.28
C PHE A 235 -11.80 -2.00 6.74
N ILE A 236 -13.04 -1.98 7.24
CA ILE A 236 -14.09 -2.89 6.81
C ILE A 236 -15.29 -2.08 6.32
N THR A 237 -15.77 -2.39 5.12
CA THR A 237 -17.07 -1.93 4.62
C THR A 237 -17.58 -2.87 3.54
N HIS A 238 -18.90 -2.94 3.32
CA HIS A 238 -19.53 -3.79 2.30
C HIS A 238 -18.98 -5.23 2.24
N GLN A 239 -18.87 -5.89 3.41
CA GLN A 239 -18.31 -7.26 3.55
C GLN A 239 -16.87 -7.40 3.01
N THR A 240 -16.11 -6.30 2.92
CA THR A 240 -14.77 -6.26 2.36
C THR A 240 -13.79 -5.72 3.40
N LEU A 241 -12.72 -6.47 3.65
CA LEU A 241 -11.58 -6.03 4.45
C LEU A 241 -10.54 -5.39 3.53
N PHE A 242 -10.09 -4.20 3.88
CA PHE A 242 -9.02 -3.49 3.21
C PHE A 242 -7.81 -3.43 4.14
N VAL A 243 -6.65 -3.84 3.63
CA VAL A 243 -5.34 -3.72 4.28
C VAL A 243 -4.29 -3.34 3.24
N HIS A 244 -3.15 -2.78 3.65
CA HIS A 244 -2.12 -2.38 2.68
C HIS A 244 -1.47 -3.60 2.00
N GLY A 245 -0.96 -4.57 2.77
CA GLY A 245 -0.20 -5.70 2.24
C GLY A 245 -0.99 -6.99 2.08
N GLY A 246 -1.44 -7.57 3.19
CA GLY A 246 -2.05 -8.89 3.19
C GLY A 246 -2.16 -9.46 4.59
N ILE A 247 -2.87 -10.57 4.75
CA ILE A 247 -3.09 -11.20 6.07
C ILE A 247 -2.33 -12.52 6.25
N ILE A 248 -1.54 -12.91 5.26
CA ILE A 248 -0.64 -14.07 5.26
C ILE A 248 0.74 -13.64 4.75
N ASN A 249 1.78 -14.45 4.97
CA ASN A 249 3.15 -14.17 4.53
C ASN A 249 3.57 -15.12 3.40
N GLY A 250 2.78 -15.16 2.33
CA GLY A 250 3.03 -16.01 1.16
C GLY A 250 2.88 -17.50 1.44
N ASP A 251 3.87 -18.29 1.01
CA ASP A 251 3.94 -19.75 1.19
C ASP A 251 4.58 -20.19 2.52
N SER A 252 5.08 -19.26 3.34
CA SER A 252 5.51 -19.61 4.69
C SER A 252 4.33 -20.16 5.49
N GLU A 253 4.56 -21.24 6.24
CA GLU A 253 3.51 -22.01 6.93
C GLU A 253 2.49 -21.08 7.61
N ALA A 254 1.20 -21.38 7.41
CA ALA A 254 0.03 -20.57 7.76
C ALA A 254 -0.04 -20.07 9.23
N ASP A 255 0.85 -20.56 10.10
CA ASP A 255 0.99 -20.22 11.51
C ASP A 255 1.32 -18.74 11.79
N LEU A 256 1.78 -18.00 10.77
CA LEU A 256 2.20 -16.59 10.88
C LEU A 256 1.20 -15.58 10.29
N SER A 257 -0.09 -15.94 10.18
CA SER A 257 -1.14 -15.01 9.74
C SER A 257 -1.28 -13.79 10.66
N ALA A 258 -1.47 -12.61 10.04
CA ALA A 258 -1.77 -11.36 10.75
C ALA A 258 -3.20 -11.32 11.32
N LEU A 259 -4.10 -12.13 10.75
CA LEU A 259 -5.54 -12.10 11.03
C LEU A 259 -5.81 -12.39 12.51
N GLY A 260 -6.53 -11.48 13.17
CA GLY A 260 -6.92 -11.62 14.56
C GLY A 260 -5.80 -11.37 15.58
N ARG A 261 -4.63 -10.84 15.18
CA ARG A 261 -3.52 -10.54 16.10
C ARG A 261 -3.22 -9.04 16.18
N VAL A 262 -2.89 -8.57 17.38
CA VAL A 262 -2.46 -7.18 17.63
C VAL A 262 -1.09 -7.20 18.33
N PRO A 263 -0.10 -6.40 17.90
CA PRO A 263 1.29 -6.53 18.38
C PRO A 263 1.49 -6.40 19.90
N ASP A 264 0.68 -5.63 20.60
CA ASP A 264 0.75 -5.44 22.05
C ASP A 264 -0.07 -6.46 22.87
N GLU A 265 -0.87 -7.29 22.21
CA GLU A 265 -1.65 -8.39 22.81
C GLU A 265 -1.29 -9.75 22.17
N PRO A 266 -0.01 -10.18 22.12
CA PRO A 266 0.44 -11.32 21.30
C PRO A 266 -0.14 -12.69 21.71
N SER A 267 -0.64 -12.82 22.94
CA SER A 267 -1.28 -14.05 23.43
C SER A 267 -2.78 -14.13 23.11
N LYS A 268 -3.38 -13.02 22.66
CA LYS A 268 -4.80 -12.95 22.35
C LYS A 268 -5.02 -13.08 20.84
N ARG A 269 -5.92 -13.98 20.47
CA ARG A 269 -6.49 -14.05 19.12
C ARG A 269 -7.93 -13.57 19.17
N PHE A 270 -8.26 -12.68 18.25
CA PHE A 270 -9.61 -12.13 18.11
C PHE A 270 -10.38 -12.95 17.07
N GLU A 271 -11.50 -13.53 17.49
CA GLU A 271 -12.41 -14.30 16.61
C GLU A 271 -13.37 -13.40 15.81
N SER A 272 -13.51 -12.14 16.21
CA SER A 272 -14.26 -11.14 15.45
C SER A 272 -13.29 -10.27 14.66
N VAL A 273 -13.39 -10.32 13.33
CA VAL A 273 -12.54 -9.49 12.44
C VAL A 273 -12.82 -8.00 12.64
N SER A 274 -14.04 -7.59 12.96
CA SER A 274 -14.35 -6.19 13.28
C SER A 274 -13.72 -5.75 14.60
N GLU A 275 -13.81 -6.56 15.67
CA GLU A 275 -13.14 -6.26 16.94
C GLU A 275 -11.62 -6.18 16.76
N TRP A 276 -11.05 -7.11 15.98
CA TRP A 276 -9.63 -7.11 15.65
C TRP A 276 -9.21 -5.83 14.93
N VAL A 277 -9.94 -5.39 13.91
CA VAL A 277 -9.64 -4.15 13.17
C VAL A 277 -9.70 -2.93 14.09
N ASP A 278 -10.70 -2.85 14.97
CA ASP A 278 -10.80 -1.75 15.94
C ASP A 278 -9.60 -1.71 16.89
N LYS A 279 -9.15 -2.88 17.36
CA LYS A 279 -8.01 -3.01 18.26
C LYS A 279 -6.69 -2.72 17.56
N LEU A 280 -6.50 -3.23 16.35
CA LEU A 280 -5.31 -2.97 15.54
C LEU A 280 -5.18 -1.47 15.22
N ASN A 281 -6.27 -0.81 14.85
CA ASN A 281 -6.27 0.63 14.59
C ASN A 281 -6.11 1.45 15.88
N THR A 282 -6.57 0.95 17.03
CA THR A 282 -6.32 1.59 18.34
C THR A 282 -4.85 1.54 18.71
N TRP A 283 -4.22 0.37 18.54
CA TRP A 283 -2.79 0.20 18.72
C TRP A 283 -1.99 1.13 17.80
N TYR A 284 -2.34 1.19 16.50
CA TYR A 284 -1.72 2.11 15.54
C TYR A 284 -1.73 3.57 16.02
N ARG A 285 -2.91 4.08 16.42
CA ARG A 285 -3.05 5.46 16.93
C ARG A 285 -2.21 5.68 18.18
N GLY A 286 -2.13 4.69 19.08
CA GLY A 286 -1.25 4.74 20.24
C GLY A 286 0.22 4.88 19.84
N GLN A 287 0.69 4.11 18.85
CA GLN A 287 2.08 4.20 18.37
C GLN A 287 2.40 5.53 17.69
N VAL A 288 1.47 6.10 16.91
CA VAL A 288 1.63 7.44 16.33
C VAL A 288 1.68 8.50 17.43
N GLN A 289 0.83 8.40 18.46
CA GLN A 289 0.83 9.32 19.59
C GLN A 289 2.13 9.23 20.40
N GLU A 290 2.63 8.03 20.67
CA GLU A 290 3.92 7.84 21.33
C GLU A 290 5.07 8.47 20.55
N TRP A 291 5.07 8.34 19.22
CA TRP A 291 6.05 8.98 18.34
C TRP A 291 6.00 10.51 18.44
N ILE A 292 4.80 11.09 18.49
CA ILE A 292 4.63 12.53 18.66
C ILE A 292 5.17 13.00 20.02
N GLU A 293 4.89 12.25 21.09
CA GLU A 293 5.30 12.60 22.45
C GLU A 293 6.79 12.37 22.70
N ARG A 294 7.38 11.37 22.05
CA ARG A 294 8.79 10.95 22.19
C ARG A 294 9.42 10.72 20.81
N PRO A 295 9.63 11.78 20.01
CA PRO A 295 10.04 11.66 18.61
C PRO A 295 11.52 11.29 18.41
N THR A 296 12.32 11.33 19.47
CA THR A 296 13.76 11.03 19.48
C THR A 296 14.05 9.76 20.28
N TRP A 297 15.28 9.27 20.18
CA TRP A 297 15.76 8.19 21.04
C TRP A 297 15.80 8.58 22.51
N SER A 298 15.62 7.60 23.39
CA SER A 298 15.97 7.70 24.80
C SER A 298 17.49 7.86 24.97
N ILE A 299 17.92 8.35 26.14
CA ILE A 299 19.33 8.64 26.43
C ILE A 299 20.23 7.40 26.27
N ASP A 300 19.70 6.21 26.52
CA ASP A 300 20.39 4.92 26.37
C ASP A 300 20.25 4.31 24.96
N HIS A 301 19.59 5.01 24.04
CA HIS A 301 19.22 4.54 22.70
C HIS A 301 18.47 3.20 22.66
N ALA A 302 17.81 2.82 23.77
CA ALA A 302 17.06 1.57 23.84
C ALA A 302 15.65 1.67 23.22
N SER A 303 15.07 2.87 23.14
CA SER A 303 13.71 3.07 22.63
C SER A 303 13.48 4.46 22.05
N ARG A 304 12.43 4.58 21.22
CA ARG A 304 11.84 5.82 20.73
C ARG A 304 10.32 5.64 20.65
N GLY A 305 9.55 6.72 20.59
CA GLY A 305 8.11 6.64 20.39
C GLY A 305 7.75 5.99 19.03
N GLY A 306 6.70 5.18 19.00
CA GLY A 306 6.26 4.49 17.77
C GLY A 306 7.19 3.37 17.29
N ASN A 307 8.16 2.93 18.11
CA ASN A 307 9.13 1.92 17.72
C ASN A 307 8.50 0.56 17.33
N ASN A 308 7.37 0.18 17.94
CA ASN A 308 6.73 -1.08 17.57
C ASN A 308 6.03 -0.97 16.21
N LEU A 309 5.48 0.20 15.87
CA LEU A 309 4.93 0.45 14.53
C LEU A 309 6.03 0.47 13.46
N LEU A 310 7.18 1.08 13.74
CA LEU A 310 8.34 1.03 12.84
C LEU A 310 8.82 -0.40 12.58
N LYS A 311 8.83 -1.26 13.62
CA LYS A 311 9.13 -2.69 13.47
C LYS A 311 8.06 -3.43 12.68
N TYR A 312 6.79 -3.13 12.90
CA TYR A 312 5.64 -3.79 12.26
C TYR A 312 5.61 -3.64 10.74
N VAL A 313 6.26 -2.60 10.20
CA VAL A 313 6.37 -2.36 8.76
C VAL A 313 7.70 -2.81 8.16
N LEU A 314 8.51 -3.57 8.90
CA LEU A 314 9.75 -4.14 8.37
C LEU A 314 9.49 -5.41 7.54
N PRO A 315 10.24 -5.65 6.46
CA PRO A 315 10.03 -6.82 5.58
C PRO A 315 10.10 -8.19 6.26
N ASP A 316 10.82 -8.30 7.38
CA ASP A 316 10.98 -9.53 8.16
C ASP A 316 10.01 -9.64 9.33
N TYR A 317 9.08 -8.69 9.49
CA TYR A 317 8.05 -8.75 10.53
C TYR A 317 6.94 -9.73 10.15
N ALA A 318 6.86 -10.85 10.86
CA ALA A 318 5.82 -11.85 10.67
C ALA A 318 4.45 -11.37 11.19
N GLY A 319 3.40 -11.57 10.40
CA GLY A 319 2.02 -11.27 10.81
C GLY A 319 1.68 -9.78 10.72
N SER A 320 2.30 -9.06 9.79
CA SER A 320 1.99 -7.67 9.48
C SER A 320 0.91 -7.57 8.41
N VAL A 321 -0.11 -6.72 8.63
CA VAL A 321 -1.08 -6.38 7.58
C VAL A 321 -0.50 -5.45 6.51
N VAL A 322 0.68 -4.88 6.76
CA VAL A 322 1.41 -3.99 5.84
C VAL A 322 2.38 -4.79 4.98
N MET A 323 3.07 -5.78 5.57
CA MET A 323 4.10 -6.57 4.86
C MET A 323 3.63 -7.95 4.38
N GLY A 324 2.40 -8.34 4.73
CA GLY A 324 1.79 -9.58 4.25
C GLY A 324 1.72 -9.64 2.72
N ARG A 325 1.79 -10.85 2.16
CA ARG A 325 1.81 -11.13 0.72
C ARG A 325 0.99 -12.35 0.39
N HIS A 326 0.23 -12.29 -0.71
CA HIS A 326 -0.57 -13.41 -1.21
C HIS A 326 0.09 -14.10 -2.42
N LEU A 327 1.41 -14.27 -2.36
CA LEU A 327 2.20 -14.91 -3.41
C LEU A 327 3.03 -16.07 -2.86
N LEU A 328 3.15 -17.13 -3.65
CA LEU A 328 4.16 -18.18 -3.46
C LEU A 328 5.56 -17.63 -3.72
N SER A 329 6.60 -18.35 -3.30
CA SER A 329 7.99 -18.05 -3.65
C SER A 329 8.26 -17.93 -5.16
N SER A 330 7.45 -18.59 -6.00
CA SER A 330 7.50 -18.45 -7.46
C SER A 330 7.01 -17.09 -7.98
N GLY A 331 6.33 -16.30 -7.14
CA GLY A 331 5.60 -15.10 -7.51
C GLY A 331 4.17 -15.35 -7.97
N MET A 332 3.74 -16.63 -8.08
CA MET A 332 2.35 -16.94 -8.42
C MET A 332 1.41 -16.70 -7.24
N PRO A 333 0.16 -16.27 -7.47
CA PRO A 333 -0.78 -16.01 -6.39
C PRO A 333 -1.17 -17.26 -5.58
N THR A 334 -1.41 -17.07 -4.29
CA THR A 334 -1.86 -18.14 -3.38
C THR A 334 -3.16 -17.75 -2.66
N PRO A 335 -4.15 -18.67 -2.58
CA PRO A 335 -5.37 -18.43 -1.81
C PRO A 335 -5.09 -18.39 -0.30
N LEU A 336 -6.11 -18.06 0.48
CA LEU A 336 -5.99 -18.13 1.94
C LEU A 336 -6.02 -19.58 2.43
N PRO A 337 -5.31 -19.90 3.53
CA PRO A 337 -5.57 -21.10 4.31
C PRO A 337 -7.04 -21.18 4.76
N GLU A 338 -7.58 -22.39 4.85
CA GLU A 338 -8.98 -22.65 5.18
C GLU A 338 -9.43 -22.02 6.51
N GLU A 339 -8.57 -22.06 7.52
CA GLU A 339 -8.84 -21.46 8.82
C GLU A 339 -9.05 -19.93 8.73
N ALA A 340 -8.21 -19.25 7.95
CA ALA A 340 -8.36 -17.80 7.73
C ALA A 340 -9.61 -17.47 6.91
N ALA A 341 -9.89 -18.26 5.87
CA ALA A 341 -11.11 -18.09 5.07
C ALA A 341 -12.39 -18.35 5.88
N SER A 342 -12.36 -19.31 6.81
CA SER A 342 -13.48 -19.62 7.71
C SER A 342 -13.73 -18.48 8.69
N LEU A 343 -12.69 -17.98 9.36
CA LEU A 343 -12.79 -16.84 10.27
C LEU A 343 -13.34 -15.58 9.58
N LEU A 344 -12.91 -15.32 8.34
CA LEU A 344 -13.46 -14.22 7.52
C LEU A 344 -14.94 -14.43 7.21
N SER A 345 -15.33 -15.64 6.79
CA SER A 345 -16.72 -15.99 6.50
C SER A 345 -17.62 -15.81 7.74
N GLU A 346 -17.19 -16.34 8.89
CA GLU A 346 -17.89 -16.22 10.18
C GLU A 346 -18.02 -14.77 10.64
N SER A 347 -17.05 -13.93 10.31
CA SER A 347 -17.09 -12.48 10.56
C SER A 347 -17.86 -11.68 9.50
N GLY A 348 -18.52 -12.32 8.54
CA GLY A 348 -19.29 -11.65 7.49
C GLY A 348 -18.43 -10.96 6.43
N ILE A 349 -17.16 -11.38 6.28
CA ILE A 349 -16.23 -10.86 5.27
C ILE A 349 -16.22 -11.78 4.07
N ARG A 350 -16.59 -11.22 2.92
CA ARG A 350 -16.59 -11.88 1.62
C ARG A 350 -15.24 -11.79 0.92
N ARG A 351 -14.46 -10.73 1.18
CA ARG A 351 -13.26 -10.43 0.38
C ARG A 351 -12.22 -9.62 1.13
N VAL A 352 -10.95 -9.83 0.77
CA VAL A 352 -9.84 -8.94 1.15
C VAL A 352 -9.33 -8.19 -0.08
N ILE A 353 -9.09 -6.88 0.03
CA ILE A 353 -8.51 -6.05 -1.03
C ILE A 353 -7.22 -5.41 -0.51
N ILE A 354 -6.14 -5.53 -1.30
CA ILE A 354 -4.77 -5.17 -0.89
C ILE A 354 -4.01 -4.40 -1.96
N GLY A 355 -2.97 -3.68 -1.52
CA GLY A 355 -1.92 -3.05 -2.33
C GLY A 355 -0.56 -3.74 -2.12
N HIS A 356 0.51 -2.97 -1.91
CA HIS A 356 1.88 -3.32 -1.50
C HIS A 356 2.73 -4.21 -2.41
N THR A 357 2.16 -5.31 -2.91
CA THR A 357 2.89 -6.32 -3.67
C THR A 357 2.56 -6.14 -5.15
N PRO A 358 3.43 -5.50 -5.94
CA PRO A 358 3.15 -5.23 -7.33
C PRO A 358 2.99 -6.54 -8.07
N HIS A 359 1.88 -6.68 -8.80
CA HIS A 359 1.61 -7.92 -9.50
C HIS A 359 1.05 -7.68 -10.89
N GLY A 360 1.96 -7.31 -11.80
CA GLY A 360 1.70 -7.21 -13.23
C GLY A 360 0.96 -5.94 -13.66
N ASN A 361 0.26 -6.04 -14.79
CA ASN A 361 -0.30 -4.91 -15.53
C ASN A 361 -1.71 -4.47 -15.12
N CYS A 362 -2.38 -5.23 -14.26
CA CYS A 362 -3.70 -4.91 -13.73
C CYS A 362 -3.96 -5.67 -12.42
N PRO A 363 -5.01 -5.32 -11.66
CA PRO A 363 -5.36 -6.02 -10.44
C PRO A 363 -5.49 -7.53 -10.65
N THR A 364 -5.10 -8.28 -9.62
CA THR A 364 -5.10 -9.75 -9.63
C THR A 364 -6.14 -10.27 -8.66
N VAL A 365 -7.13 -10.98 -9.19
CA VAL A 365 -8.10 -11.70 -8.37
C VAL A 365 -7.53 -13.06 -8.01
N ILE A 366 -7.69 -13.48 -6.77
CA ILE A 366 -7.36 -14.81 -6.27
C ILE A 366 -8.65 -15.40 -5.72
N LYS A 367 -9.24 -16.35 -6.45
CA LYS A 367 -10.46 -17.02 -5.98
C LYS A 367 -10.11 -18.03 -4.90
N GLN A 368 -10.87 -18.00 -3.81
CA GLN A 368 -10.80 -19.06 -2.81
C GLN A 368 -11.35 -20.36 -3.43
N PRO A 369 -10.63 -21.49 -3.34
CA PRO A 369 -11.17 -22.77 -3.78
C PRO A 369 -12.48 -23.04 -3.07
N GLN A 370 -13.54 -23.32 -3.83
CA GLN A 370 -14.77 -23.83 -3.25
C GLN A 370 -14.49 -25.28 -2.87
N GLN A 371 -14.28 -25.56 -1.58
CA GLN A 371 -14.44 -26.93 -1.14
C GLN A 371 -15.84 -27.38 -1.55
N GLN A 372 -15.94 -28.59 -2.12
CA GLN A 372 -17.22 -29.30 -2.21
C GLN A 372 -17.78 -29.39 -0.80
N LEU A 373 -18.61 -28.43 -0.43
CA LEU A 373 -19.39 -28.44 0.80
C LEU A 373 -20.54 -29.41 0.58
N ASP A 374 -20.18 -30.70 0.51
CA ASP A 374 -21.06 -31.86 0.41
C ASP A 374 -21.74 -32.18 1.76
N THR A 375 -21.86 -31.20 2.65
CA THR A 375 -22.65 -31.32 3.87
C THR A 375 -23.92 -30.49 3.73
N CYS A 376 -24.95 -31.18 3.25
CA CYS A 376 -26.37 -30.84 3.40
C CYS A 376 -26.71 -29.36 3.23
N ALA A 377 -26.94 -28.93 1.98
CA ALA A 377 -27.49 -27.63 1.59
C ALA A 377 -28.87 -27.26 2.21
N ALA A 378 -29.37 -28.04 3.19
CA ALA A 378 -30.64 -27.83 3.86
C ALA A 378 -30.56 -27.00 5.15
N ASP A 379 -29.38 -26.86 5.78
CA ASP A 379 -29.23 -26.18 7.09
C ASP A 379 -28.50 -24.83 7.04
N ARG A 380 -28.06 -24.36 5.86
CA ARG A 380 -27.50 -23.01 5.74
C ARG A 380 -28.64 -22.00 5.58
N SER A 381 -28.74 -21.06 6.52
CA SER A 381 -29.53 -19.85 6.27
C SER A 381 -29.05 -19.19 4.99
N SER A 382 -29.98 -18.66 4.17
CA SER A 382 -29.70 -17.94 2.92
C SER A 382 -28.75 -16.74 3.06
N ASP A 383 -28.44 -16.35 4.29
CA ASP A 383 -27.72 -15.14 4.66
C ASP A 383 -26.26 -15.40 5.09
N ALA A 384 -25.76 -16.63 5.00
CA ALA A 384 -24.38 -16.96 5.35
C ALA A 384 -23.40 -16.38 4.32
N VAL A 385 -22.52 -15.48 4.77
CA VAL A 385 -21.44 -14.93 3.93
C VAL A 385 -20.34 -15.97 3.78
N VAL A 386 -19.95 -16.26 2.54
CA VAL A 386 -18.81 -17.12 2.22
C VAL A 386 -17.68 -16.24 1.73
N PHE A 387 -16.47 -16.49 2.23
CA PHE A 387 -15.27 -15.84 1.73
C PHE A 387 -14.97 -16.28 0.30
N GLU A 388 -14.88 -15.32 -0.64
CA GLU A 388 -14.75 -15.57 -2.07
C GLU A 388 -13.32 -15.42 -2.58
N GLY A 389 -12.49 -14.59 -1.94
CA GLY A 389 -11.12 -14.40 -2.39
C GLY A 389 -10.46 -13.08 -2.00
N VAL A 390 -9.31 -12.85 -2.64
CA VAL A 390 -8.43 -11.69 -2.43
C VAL A 390 -8.25 -10.95 -3.74
N ILE A 391 -8.15 -9.61 -3.71
CA ILE A 391 -7.80 -8.81 -4.89
C ILE A 391 -6.56 -7.96 -4.59
N MET A 392 -5.48 -8.23 -5.31
CA MET A 392 -4.23 -7.45 -5.28
C MET A 392 -4.32 -6.32 -6.29
N CYS A 393 -4.12 -5.09 -5.86
CA CYS A 393 -4.35 -3.88 -6.68
C CYS A 393 -3.11 -3.04 -6.92
N ASP A 394 -1.96 -3.42 -6.36
CA ASP A 394 -0.70 -2.75 -6.66
C ASP A 394 -0.23 -3.12 -8.08
N THR A 395 -0.14 -2.09 -8.93
CA THR A 395 0.31 -2.17 -10.33
C THR A 395 1.56 -1.32 -10.57
N SER A 396 2.42 -1.14 -9.55
CA SER A 396 3.60 -0.26 -9.61
C SER A 396 4.67 -0.65 -10.63
N TYR A 397 4.55 -1.84 -11.24
CA TYR A 397 5.44 -2.38 -12.28
C TYR A 397 4.65 -2.91 -13.49
N SER A 398 3.55 -2.23 -13.84
CA SER A 398 2.70 -2.62 -14.96
C SER A 398 3.37 -2.48 -16.33
N ASP A 399 4.36 -1.59 -16.47
CA ASP A 399 5.19 -1.48 -17.68
C ASP A 399 6.64 -1.13 -17.32
N ALA A 400 7.49 -2.14 -17.16
CA ALA A 400 8.91 -1.96 -16.85
C ALA A 400 9.72 -1.24 -17.95
N ARG A 401 9.13 -0.98 -19.14
CA ARG A 401 9.78 -0.20 -20.20
C ARG A 401 9.54 1.30 -20.03
N ALA A 402 8.52 1.69 -19.27
CA ALA A 402 8.22 3.08 -18.99
C ALA A 402 9.18 3.62 -17.91
N PRO A 403 9.58 4.91 -17.97
CA PRO A 403 10.47 5.50 -16.98
C PRO A 403 9.97 5.41 -15.53
N ASP A 404 8.65 5.37 -15.34
CA ASP A 404 7.97 5.27 -14.05
C ASP A 404 7.56 3.84 -13.67
N ASN A 405 7.95 2.85 -14.50
CA ASN A 405 7.53 1.44 -14.44
C ASN A 405 6.02 1.18 -14.58
N ARG A 406 5.21 2.18 -14.97
CA ARG A 406 3.75 2.04 -15.08
C ARG A 406 3.21 2.28 -16.47
N GLY A 407 3.76 3.27 -17.19
CA GLY A 407 3.27 3.66 -18.51
C GLY A 407 1.82 4.14 -18.47
N SER A 408 1.01 3.73 -19.45
CA SER A 408 -0.42 4.09 -19.51
C SER A 408 -1.32 3.20 -18.65
N ALA A 409 -0.79 2.12 -18.09
CA ALA A 409 -1.61 1.14 -17.41
C ALA A 409 -2.20 1.71 -16.12
N ALA A 410 -3.51 1.59 -15.98
CA ALA A 410 -4.24 2.04 -14.80
C ALA A 410 -5.57 1.31 -14.72
N SER A 411 -5.97 0.92 -13.51
CA SER A 411 -7.25 0.28 -13.25
C SER A 411 -8.00 0.98 -12.13
N GLU A 412 -9.31 1.11 -12.29
CA GLU A 412 -10.22 1.42 -11.19
C GLU A 412 -10.84 0.12 -10.68
N LEU A 413 -10.74 -0.09 -9.37
CA LEU A 413 -11.56 -1.04 -8.65
C LEU A 413 -12.62 -0.27 -7.85
N THR A 414 -13.88 -0.67 -8.00
CA THR A 414 -14.98 -0.17 -7.16
C THR A 414 -15.71 -1.30 -6.45
N VAL A 415 -16.07 -1.10 -5.19
CA VAL A 415 -17.02 -1.92 -4.44
C VAL A 415 -18.36 -1.20 -4.42
N GLU A 416 -19.39 -1.81 -5.00
CA GLU A 416 -20.75 -1.29 -4.99
C GLU A 416 -21.39 -1.47 -3.61
N PRO A 417 -22.48 -0.73 -3.28
CA PRO A 417 -23.20 -0.88 -2.01
C PRO A 417 -23.61 -2.32 -1.67
N SER A 418 -23.88 -3.15 -2.69
CA SER A 418 -24.20 -4.57 -2.56
C SER A 418 -23.02 -5.45 -2.11
N GLY A 419 -21.80 -4.92 -2.10
CA GLY A 419 -20.55 -5.68 -1.91
C GLY A 419 -19.93 -6.20 -3.21
N HIS A 420 -20.61 -6.05 -4.36
CA HIS A 420 -20.09 -6.48 -5.65
C HIS A 420 -18.90 -5.64 -6.09
N VAL A 421 -17.90 -6.26 -6.71
CA VAL A 421 -16.73 -5.57 -7.26
C VAL A 421 -16.84 -5.37 -8.76
N ARG A 422 -16.41 -4.21 -9.22
CA ARG A 422 -16.15 -3.95 -10.63
C ARG A 422 -14.72 -3.52 -10.82
N VAL A 423 -14.06 -4.12 -11.80
CA VAL A 423 -12.74 -3.70 -12.27
C VAL A 423 -12.87 -3.25 -13.71
N LYS A 424 -12.30 -2.09 -14.01
CA LYS A 424 -12.09 -1.61 -15.38
C LYS A 424 -10.76 -0.89 -15.47
N GLY A 425 -10.14 -0.91 -16.63
CA GLY A 425 -8.85 -0.25 -16.79
C GLY A 425 -8.30 -0.32 -18.19
N ILE A 426 -7.09 0.21 -18.32
CA ILE A 426 -6.27 0.19 -19.52
C ILE A 426 -4.97 -0.55 -19.17
N LEU A 427 -4.56 -1.47 -20.04
CA LEU A 427 -3.29 -2.19 -19.95
C LEU A 427 -2.14 -1.34 -20.51
N GLU A 428 -0.90 -1.82 -20.35
CA GLU A 428 0.31 -1.17 -20.85
C GLU A 428 0.35 -1.04 -22.39
N ASP A 429 -0.39 -1.90 -23.09
CA ASP A 429 -0.51 -1.88 -24.55
C ASP A 429 -1.74 -1.09 -25.06
N GLY A 430 -2.48 -0.45 -24.14
CA GLY A 430 -3.66 0.37 -24.45
C GLY A 430 -4.97 -0.42 -24.57
N ARG A 431 -4.96 -1.75 -24.50
CA ARG A 431 -6.20 -2.54 -24.47
C ARG A 431 -6.99 -2.28 -23.19
N GLN A 432 -8.31 -2.31 -23.29
CA GLN A 432 -9.20 -2.12 -22.15
C GLN A 432 -9.53 -3.45 -21.48
N ILE A 433 -9.64 -3.44 -20.16
CA ILE A 433 -10.18 -4.55 -19.36
C ILE A 433 -11.47 -4.11 -18.68
N LYS A 434 -12.41 -5.06 -18.53
CA LYS A 434 -13.64 -4.84 -17.78
C LYS A 434 -14.24 -6.16 -17.32
N TYR A 435 -14.37 -6.34 -16.02
CA TYR A 435 -14.97 -7.54 -15.43
C TYR A 435 -15.57 -7.25 -14.06
N ASP A 436 -16.50 -8.12 -13.66
CA ASP A 436 -17.00 -8.24 -12.30
C ASP A 436 -16.46 -9.57 -11.76
N PRO A 437 -15.51 -9.57 -10.80
CA PRO A 437 -14.96 -10.81 -10.24
C PRO A 437 -16.02 -11.73 -9.66
N ASP A 438 -17.16 -11.21 -9.22
CA ASP A 438 -18.20 -11.97 -8.55
C ASP A 438 -19.11 -12.69 -9.59
N GLU A 439 -19.17 -12.17 -10.82
CA GLU A 439 -19.94 -12.76 -11.94
C GLU A 439 -19.08 -13.49 -12.99
N ASP A 440 -17.80 -13.11 -13.14
CA ASP A 440 -16.90 -13.70 -14.14
C ASP A 440 -16.45 -15.10 -13.73
N LEU A 441 -16.73 -16.08 -14.59
CA LEU A 441 -16.50 -17.49 -14.30
C LEU A 441 -15.01 -17.88 -14.29
N TRP A 442 -14.15 -17.08 -14.93
CA TRP A 442 -12.77 -17.44 -15.22
C TRP A 442 -11.77 -16.63 -14.43
N VAL A 443 -11.99 -15.31 -14.30
CA VAL A 443 -11.01 -14.40 -13.68
C VAL A 443 -10.64 -14.84 -12.26
N GLY A 444 -9.33 -14.93 -12.02
CA GLY A 444 -8.74 -15.30 -10.74
C GLY A 444 -8.69 -16.80 -10.45
N ARG A 445 -8.98 -17.65 -11.44
CA ARG A 445 -8.86 -19.11 -11.34
C ARG A 445 -7.61 -19.65 -12.03
N TRP A 446 -7.09 -20.74 -11.46
CA TRP A 446 -5.99 -21.52 -12.03
C TRP A 446 -6.49 -22.44 -13.15
N LEU A 447 -5.66 -22.62 -14.17
CA LEU A 447 -5.87 -23.53 -15.29
C LEU A 447 -4.99 -24.77 -15.16
N GLN A 448 -5.37 -25.87 -15.80
CA GLN A 448 -4.62 -27.14 -15.75
C GLN A 448 -3.21 -27.03 -16.37
N ASP A 449 -3.00 -26.09 -17.29
CA ASP A 449 -1.68 -25.82 -17.90
C ASP A 449 -0.72 -25.03 -16.98
N GLY A 450 -1.16 -24.68 -15.77
CA GLY A 450 -0.38 -23.95 -14.78
C GLY A 450 -0.38 -22.43 -14.93
N THR A 451 -1.15 -21.88 -15.88
CA THR A 451 -1.43 -20.45 -15.96
C THR A 451 -2.65 -20.06 -15.10
N MET A 452 -2.82 -18.76 -14.85
CA MET A 452 -3.96 -18.21 -14.12
C MET A 452 -4.64 -17.13 -14.96
N VAL A 453 -5.97 -17.04 -14.89
CA VAL A 453 -6.74 -16.03 -15.64
C VAL A 453 -6.64 -14.67 -14.93
N LYS A 454 -6.05 -13.69 -15.60
CA LYS A 454 -5.77 -12.36 -15.06
C LYS A 454 -6.99 -11.43 -15.15
N ALA A 455 -7.53 -11.28 -16.35
CA ALA A 455 -8.53 -10.26 -16.66
C ALA A 455 -9.30 -10.64 -17.92
N ARG A 456 -10.53 -10.14 -18.01
CA ARG A 456 -11.31 -10.16 -19.25
C ARG A 456 -11.04 -8.90 -20.06
N ILE A 457 -10.75 -9.07 -21.35
CA ILE A 457 -10.53 -7.97 -22.30
C ILE A 457 -11.90 -7.40 -22.72
N ALA A 458 -12.02 -6.07 -22.74
CA ALA A 458 -13.20 -5.39 -23.26
C ALA A 458 -13.07 -5.23 -24.79
N ASN A 459 -13.91 -5.93 -25.54
CA ASN A 459 -13.95 -5.80 -27.00
C ASN A 459 -14.83 -4.59 -27.37
N GLU A 460 -14.22 -3.52 -27.87
CA GLU A 460 -14.95 -2.38 -28.46
C GLU A 460 -14.98 -2.42 -30.00
N ALA A 461 -14.19 -3.29 -30.66
CA ALA A 461 -13.83 -3.09 -32.07
C ALA A 461 -14.00 -4.28 -33.03
N THR A 462 -14.53 -5.44 -32.60
CA THR A 462 -14.70 -6.59 -33.50
C THR A 462 -16.13 -7.14 -33.43
N ASN A 463 -16.76 -7.35 -34.59
CA ASN A 463 -18.02 -8.10 -34.75
C ASN A 463 -17.89 -9.59 -34.36
N ASP A 464 -16.79 -9.96 -33.69
CA ASP A 464 -16.59 -11.27 -33.08
C ASP A 464 -17.14 -11.22 -31.66
N ASP A 465 -18.23 -11.95 -31.43
CA ASP A 465 -18.86 -12.16 -30.12
C ASP A 465 -17.96 -12.99 -29.17
N GLU A 466 -16.75 -13.38 -29.59
CA GLU A 466 -15.88 -14.24 -28.80
C GLU A 466 -15.14 -13.45 -27.70
N VAL A 467 -15.47 -13.77 -26.46
CA VAL A 467 -14.85 -13.18 -25.26
C VAL A 467 -13.41 -13.63 -25.13
N SER A 468 -12.49 -12.67 -24.99
CA SER A 468 -11.07 -12.89 -24.78
C SER A 468 -10.64 -12.60 -23.34
N TYR A 469 -9.71 -13.40 -22.84
CA TYR A 469 -9.12 -13.32 -21.51
C TYR A 469 -7.60 -13.23 -21.61
N LEU A 470 -7.02 -12.41 -20.75
CA LEU A 470 -5.60 -12.40 -20.47
C LEU A 470 -5.30 -13.49 -19.43
N VAL A 471 -4.39 -14.40 -19.74
CA VAL A 471 -3.84 -15.36 -18.78
C VAL A 471 -2.36 -15.07 -18.55
N PHE A 472 -1.84 -15.46 -17.39
CA PHE A 472 -0.44 -15.21 -17.06
C PHE A 472 0.20 -16.34 -16.26
N ARG A 473 1.53 -16.31 -16.25
CA ARG A 473 2.38 -17.10 -15.35
C ARG A 473 3.52 -16.22 -14.85
N VAL A 474 3.98 -16.49 -13.64
CA VAL A 474 5.14 -15.86 -13.01
C VAL A 474 6.18 -16.93 -12.73
N GLU A 475 7.42 -16.62 -13.07
CA GLU A 475 8.58 -17.46 -12.80
C GLU A 475 9.64 -16.66 -12.04
N ASN A 476 10.39 -17.36 -11.17
CA ASN A 476 11.49 -16.81 -10.37
C ASN A 476 11.09 -15.60 -9.49
N GLY A 477 9.81 -15.43 -9.18
CA GLY A 477 9.29 -14.35 -8.33
C GLY A 477 8.91 -13.06 -9.07
N TYR A 478 9.39 -12.85 -10.30
CA TYR A 478 9.26 -11.54 -10.97
C TYR A 478 9.19 -11.59 -12.51
N SER A 479 9.32 -12.75 -13.15
CA SER A 479 9.25 -12.87 -14.61
C SER A 479 7.83 -13.21 -15.07
N TYR A 480 7.12 -12.24 -15.63
CA TYR A 480 5.73 -12.41 -16.09
C TYR A 480 5.68 -12.82 -17.57
N THR A 481 4.85 -13.80 -17.88
CA THR A 481 4.42 -14.12 -19.25
C THR A 481 2.91 -13.95 -19.35
N TYR A 482 2.46 -13.36 -20.45
CA TYR A 482 1.04 -13.10 -20.72
C TYR A 482 0.63 -13.71 -22.06
N HIS A 483 -0.57 -14.28 -22.10
CA HIS A 483 -1.17 -14.84 -23.31
C HIS A 483 -2.66 -14.53 -23.38
N ASP A 484 -3.17 -14.36 -24.59
CA ASP A 484 -4.61 -14.24 -24.81
C ASP A 484 -5.23 -15.63 -24.99
N ARG A 485 -6.40 -15.85 -24.38
CA ARG A 485 -7.20 -17.07 -24.50
C ARG A 485 -8.66 -16.72 -24.73
N THR A 486 -9.33 -17.44 -25.62
CA THR A 486 -10.78 -17.33 -25.76
C THR A 486 -11.51 -18.15 -24.69
N ALA A 487 -12.78 -17.84 -24.44
CA ALA A 487 -13.61 -18.65 -23.53
C ALA A 487 -13.66 -20.14 -23.92
N ALA A 488 -13.59 -20.46 -25.22
CA ALA A 488 -13.56 -21.84 -25.70
C ALA A 488 -12.25 -22.55 -25.33
N GLN A 489 -11.11 -21.87 -25.52
CA GLN A 489 -9.79 -22.39 -25.13
C GLN A 489 -9.68 -22.61 -23.62
N LEU A 490 -10.25 -21.70 -22.81
CA LEU A 490 -10.28 -21.89 -21.36
C LEU A 490 -11.07 -23.14 -20.94
N ARG A 491 -12.18 -23.46 -21.62
CA ARG A 491 -12.94 -24.69 -21.38
C ARG A 491 -12.17 -25.94 -21.77
N GLU A 492 -11.40 -25.88 -22.86
CA GLU A 492 -10.56 -26.99 -23.32
C GLU A 492 -9.41 -27.27 -22.35
N ILE A 493 -8.75 -26.23 -21.85
CA ILE A 493 -7.68 -26.37 -20.85
C ILE A 493 -8.24 -26.86 -19.51
N GLY A 494 -9.40 -26.35 -19.11
CA GLY A 494 -10.03 -26.69 -17.84
C GLY A 494 -9.44 -25.94 -16.64
N LEU A 495 -10.24 -25.86 -15.58
CA LEU A 495 -9.81 -25.31 -14.30
C LEU A 495 -8.97 -26.33 -13.54
N LYS A 496 -8.01 -25.84 -12.77
CA LYS A 496 -7.28 -26.62 -11.78
C LYS A 496 -8.07 -26.56 -10.45
N ASP A 497 -8.38 -27.72 -9.91
CA ASP A 497 -9.14 -27.88 -8.65
C ASP A 497 -8.47 -27.17 -7.46
#